data_AF-A0A496SGF2-F1
#
_entry.id   AF-A0A496SGF2-F1
#
_cell.length_a   1.000
_cell.length_b   1.000
_cell.length_c   1.000
_cell.angle_alpha   90.00
_cell.angle_beta   90.00
_cell.angle_gamma   90.00
#
_symmetry.space_group_name_H-M   'P 1'
#
loop_
_entity.id
_entity.type
_entity.pdbx_description
1 polymer ?
#
loop_
_entity_poly.entity_id
_entity_poly.type
_entity_poly.pdbx_seq_one_letter_code
_entity_poly.pdbx_strand_id
1 'polypeptide(L)'
;MNKKPLLILHGWSGTSEHLRKLSSFLKSTKKFKVVDIWLSDYLSMNDEITIQDLGQAMGRAIKDNRIPQRRHSFDIIVHSTGGLVVRQYLIHYFFGRPQDCPIRHLVMLAPANFGSPLAHIGKSMLGRLCLGWNWNHFWQTGTRILEALELASPISWRMAELDLFNPENKIFTPEHIFTTILMGTDAYSGLGGILHENGSDGTVRVSTANLNASYIKLIFTLPKGYKVEKQEQCYEPIAFGVLYNHNHGSIIRPKKNDEQFNDLLIRSLTIRTSAEYKKHINYLRQVTEETFKKGTNDKDEKKSKRYHQYQHVVTRVHDQFGEEIEDYFLEFFQDKGDRTDKVMRKVHSEILEKVHNYTKDKSYRSFLFDVTDMKKEILEKGRRVDMSLCAAALSKRISYHDPEDCITVVSPENKLLLNPNTTLLVDIELPRIQHKKVFRFKRS
;
A
#
# COMPACT_ATOMS: atom_id res chain seq x y z
N MET A 1 -35.65 1.72 -10.20
CA MET A 1 -34.23 1.62 -9.79
C MET A 1 -33.95 2.72 -8.78
N ASN A 2 -33.61 2.37 -7.53
CA ASN A 2 -33.23 3.39 -6.54
C ASN A 2 -31.91 4.03 -6.97
N LYS A 3 -32.02 5.32 -7.26
CA LYS A 3 -30.96 6.27 -7.54
C LYS A 3 -30.02 6.32 -6.32
N LYS A 4 -28.73 5.98 -6.49
CA LYS A 4 -27.74 6.00 -5.40
C LYS A 4 -26.90 7.28 -5.47
N PRO A 5 -26.64 7.96 -4.35
CA PRO A 5 -25.63 9.01 -4.28
C PRO A 5 -24.23 8.43 -4.57
N LEU A 6 -23.38 9.25 -5.17
CA LEU A 6 -21.97 8.97 -5.36
C LEU A 6 -21.15 9.99 -4.58
N LEU A 7 -20.27 9.51 -3.70
CA LEU A 7 -19.32 10.35 -2.97
C LEU A 7 -17.96 10.29 -3.68
N ILE A 8 -17.27 11.42 -3.78
CA ILE A 8 -15.92 11.49 -4.36
C ILE A 8 -14.98 12.21 -3.39
N LEU A 9 -13.92 11.50 -2.97
CA LEU A 9 -12.90 12.00 -2.05
C LEU A 9 -11.57 12.22 -2.78
N HIS A 10 -10.94 13.36 -2.53
CA HIS A 10 -9.63 13.70 -3.09
C HIS A 10 -8.48 13.28 -2.15
N GLY A 11 -7.26 13.31 -2.69
CA GLY A 11 -6.02 13.13 -1.91
C GLY A 11 -5.70 14.28 -0.97
N TRP A 12 -4.80 14.07 -0.01
CA TRP A 12 -4.32 15.15 0.86
C TRP A 12 -3.76 16.30 0.01
N SER A 13 -3.93 17.53 0.49
CA SER A 13 -3.55 18.72 -0.28
C SER A 13 -4.25 18.85 -1.65
N GLY A 14 -5.44 18.28 -1.79
CA GLY A 14 -6.36 18.57 -2.89
C GLY A 14 -7.52 19.45 -2.45
N THR A 15 -8.38 19.77 -3.41
CA THR A 15 -9.73 20.29 -3.15
C THR A 15 -10.71 19.59 -4.09
N SER A 16 -12.00 19.71 -3.81
CA SER A 16 -13.10 19.27 -4.67
C SER A 16 -12.98 19.78 -6.11
N GLU A 17 -12.27 20.89 -6.33
CA GLU A 17 -11.99 21.46 -7.66
C GLU A 17 -11.29 20.47 -8.60
N HIS A 18 -10.34 19.69 -8.07
CA HIS A 18 -9.59 18.69 -8.84
C HIS A 18 -10.48 17.54 -9.35
N LEU A 19 -11.61 17.31 -8.69
CA LEU A 19 -12.55 16.24 -9.00
C LEU A 19 -13.63 16.67 -10.01
N ARG A 20 -13.69 17.95 -10.40
CA ARG A 20 -14.73 18.47 -11.30
C ARG A 20 -14.75 17.78 -12.66
N LYS A 21 -13.59 17.45 -13.24
CA LYS A 21 -13.53 16.72 -14.52
C LYS A 21 -14.13 15.31 -14.41
N LEU A 22 -13.81 14.60 -13.34
CA LEU A 22 -14.37 13.29 -13.04
C LEU A 22 -15.87 13.37 -12.82
N SER A 23 -16.34 14.31 -11.98
CA SER A 23 -17.76 14.55 -11.72
C SER A 23 -18.54 14.87 -13.00
N SER A 24 -18.03 15.77 -13.84
CA SER A 24 -18.65 16.14 -15.12
C SER A 24 -18.73 14.96 -16.09
N PHE A 25 -17.66 14.15 -16.19
CA PHE A 25 -17.68 12.93 -16.99
C PHE A 25 -18.79 11.98 -16.53
N LEU A 26 -18.86 11.70 -15.22
CA LEU A 26 -19.85 10.79 -14.61
C LEU A 26 -21.30 11.31 -14.75
N LYS A 27 -21.51 12.63 -14.73
CA LYS A 27 -22.83 13.25 -15.01
C LYS A 27 -23.21 13.16 -16.48
N SER A 28 -22.26 13.27 -17.39
CA SER A 28 -22.51 13.33 -18.83
C SER A 28 -22.69 11.97 -19.50
N THR A 29 -22.11 10.92 -18.93
CA THR A 29 -22.15 9.59 -19.54
C THR A 29 -23.55 8.98 -19.46
N LYS A 30 -24.03 8.45 -20.59
CA LYS A 30 -25.31 7.70 -20.64
C LYS A 30 -25.18 6.30 -20.04
N LYS A 31 -23.94 5.81 -19.83
CA LYS A 31 -23.65 4.47 -19.31
C LYS A 31 -23.78 4.37 -17.79
N PHE A 32 -23.90 5.49 -17.08
CA PHE A 32 -23.98 5.54 -15.62
C PHE A 32 -24.95 6.62 -15.17
N LYS A 33 -25.98 6.24 -14.42
CA LYS A 33 -27.03 7.15 -13.97
C LYS A 33 -26.79 7.55 -12.52
N VAL A 34 -25.99 8.59 -12.32
CA VAL A 34 -25.85 9.22 -11.00
C VAL A 34 -26.94 10.24 -10.79
N VAL A 35 -27.35 10.41 -9.54
CA VAL A 35 -28.39 11.36 -9.17
C VAL A 35 -27.79 12.53 -8.43
N ASP A 36 -27.04 12.24 -7.37
CA ASP A 36 -26.33 13.24 -6.60
C ASP A 36 -24.84 12.85 -6.52
N ILE A 37 -23.96 13.78 -6.88
CA ILE A 37 -22.51 13.64 -6.69
C ILE A 37 -22.10 14.60 -5.59
N TRP A 38 -21.51 14.05 -4.52
CA TRP A 38 -20.96 14.79 -3.40
C TRP A 38 -19.44 14.83 -3.52
N LEU A 39 -18.88 16.02 -3.59
CA LEU A 39 -17.44 16.23 -3.52
C LEU A 39 -17.08 16.62 -2.09
N SER A 40 -16.02 16.03 -1.56
CA SER A 40 -15.53 16.35 -0.21
C SER A 40 -14.38 17.35 -0.27
N ASP A 41 -14.15 18.03 0.84
CA ASP A 41 -12.99 18.89 1.09
C ASP A 41 -12.43 18.60 2.49
N TYR A 42 -11.10 18.54 2.63
CA TYR A 42 -10.45 18.56 3.95
C TYR A 42 -10.41 20.00 4.45
N LEU A 43 -11.20 20.32 5.48
CA LEU A 43 -11.39 21.70 5.93
C LEU A 43 -10.26 22.24 6.82
N SER A 44 -9.31 21.39 7.21
CA SER A 44 -8.17 21.78 8.03
C SER A 44 -6.94 20.96 7.66
N MET A 45 -5.80 21.63 7.66
CA MET A 45 -4.46 21.05 7.47
C MET A 45 -3.67 21.09 8.78
N ASN A 46 -4.36 21.24 9.92
CA ASN A 46 -3.74 21.31 11.23
C ASN A 46 -2.90 20.04 11.48
N ASP A 47 -1.73 20.22 12.09
CA ASP A 47 -0.75 19.15 12.22
C ASP A 47 -1.20 18.02 13.16
N GLU A 48 -2.09 18.30 14.11
CA GLU A 48 -2.64 17.33 15.06
C GLU A 48 -3.68 16.37 14.45
N ILE A 49 -4.25 16.70 13.29
CA ILE A 49 -5.30 15.90 12.65
C ILE A 49 -4.73 14.57 12.17
N THR A 50 -5.39 13.49 12.58
CA THR A 50 -5.02 12.12 12.19
C THR A 50 -5.95 11.53 11.12
N ILE A 51 -5.52 10.43 10.50
CA ILE A 51 -6.39 9.65 9.61
C ILE A 51 -7.63 9.14 10.37
N GLN A 52 -7.47 8.80 11.65
CA GLN A 52 -8.57 8.41 12.55
C GLN A 52 -9.60 9.54 12.69
N ASP A 53 -9.16 10.77 12.89
CA ASP A 53 -10.06 11.93 12.98
C ASP A 53 -10.80 12.15 11.66
N LEU A 54 -10.11 12.04 10.53
CA LEU A 54 -10.70 12.18 9.20
C LEU A 54 -11.74 11.09 8.90
N GLY A 55 -11.47 9.83 9.24
CA GLY A 55 -12.43 8.74 9.10
C GLY A 55 -13.68 8.95 9.95
N GLN A 56 -13.52 9.48 11.18
CA GLN A 56 -14.64 9.80 12.04
C GLN A 56 -15.44 11.00 11.50
N ALA A 57 -14.74 12.03 11.04
CA ALA A 57 -15.31 13.23 10.44
C ALA A 57 -16.11 12.92 9.16
N MET A 58 -15.62 12.00 8.33
CA MET A 58 -16.34 11.52 7.15
C MET A 58 -17.71 10.94 7.53
N GLY A 59 -17.78 10.09 8.56
CA GLY A 59 -19.07 9.54 9.02
C GLY A 59 -20.02 10.60 9.56
N ARG A 60 -19.49 11.62 10.28
CA ARG A 60 -20.29 12.78 10.70
C ARG A 60 -20.83 13.56 9.50
N ALA A 61 -19.98 13.86 8.51
CA ALA A 61 -20.38 14.58 7.30
C ALA A 61 -21.46 13.83 6.50
N ILE A 62 -21.38 12.50 6.41
CA ILE A 62 -22.42 11.66 5.78
C ILE A 62 -23.76 11.81 6.51
N LYS A 63 -23.74 11.79 7.85
CA LYS A 63 -24.94 11.96 8.69
C LYS A 63 -25.52 13.37 8.56
N ASP A 64 -24.69 14.40 8.64
CA ASP A 64 -25.11 15.80 8.63
C ASP A 64 -25.75 16.18 7.29
N ASN A 65 -25.23 15.65 6.18
CA ASN A 65 -25.80 15.82 4.85
C ASN A 65 -26.97 14.88 4.55
N ARG A 66 -27.41 14.08 5.53
CA ARG A 66 -28.54 13.13 5.41
C ARG A 66 -28.36 12.15 4.23
N ILE A 67 -27.11 11.81 3.91
CA ILE A 67 -26.81 10.77 2.92
C ILE A 67 -27.32 9.44 3.51
N PRO A 68 -28.09 8.63 2.75
CA PRO A 68 -28.59 7.35 3.22
C PRO A 68 -27.45 6.45 3.75
N GLN A 69 -27.70 5.77 4.87
CA GLN A 69 -26.72 4.90 5.53
C GLN A 69 -27.21 3.45 5.69
N ARG A 70 -28.31 3.08 5.02
CA ARG A 70 -28.72 1.67 4.94
C ARG A 70 -27.75 0.87 4.08
N ARG A 71 -27.70 -0.45 4.24
CA ARG A 71 -26.84 -1.34 3.43
C ARG A 71 -26.89 -0.98 1.94
N HIS A 72 -25.71 -0.84 1.32
CA HIS A 72 -25.54 -0.60 -0.12
C HIS A 72 -26.27 0.63 -0.69
N SER A 73 -26.46 1.68 0.11
CA SER A 73 -27.23 2.87 -0.27
C SER A 73 -26.46 3.96 -0.99
N PHE A 74 -25.12 3.95 -0.98
CA PHE A 74 -24.30 4.84 -1.80
C PHE A 74 -23.07 4.14 -2.38
N ASP A 75 -22.45 4.79 -3.35
CA ASP A 75 -21.17 4.40 -3.95
C ASP A 75 -20.12 5.47 -3.66
N ILE A 76 -18.84 5.10 -3.71
CA ILE A 76 -17.75 6.01 -3.40
C ILE A 76 -16.56 5.82 -4.35
N ILE A 77 -16.02 6.95 -4.82
CA ILE A 77 -14.71 7.02 -5.48
C ILE A 77 -13.76 7.76 -4.55
N VAL A 78 -12.56 7.23 -4.34
CA VAL A 78 -11.53 7.88 -3.54
C VAL A 78 -10.25 8.00 -4.34
N HIS A 79 -9.50 9.09 -4.14
CA HIS A 79 -8.19 9.30 -4.74
C HIS A 79 -7.12 9.42 -3.67
N SER A 80 -5.95 8.81 -3.88
CA SER A 80 -4.77 8.98 -3.03
C SER A 80 -5.09 8.78 -1.53
N THR A 81 -4.83 9.76 -0.67
CA THR A 81 -5.13 9.72 0.79
C THR A 81 -6.60 9.43 1.11
N GLY A 82 -7.54 9.75 0.20
CA GLY A 82 -8.95 9.39 0.39
C GLY A 82 -9.16 7.89 0.59
N GLY A 83 -8.24 7.05 0.11
CA GLY A 83 -8.20 5.62 0.37
C GLY A 83 -8.04 5.28 1.87
N LEU A 84 -7.15 5.97 2.58
CA LEU A 84 -6.97 5.79 4.02
C LEU A 84 -8.18 6.29 4.80
N VAL A 85 -8.76 7.42 4.38
CA VAL A 85 -9.93 8.01 5.03
C VAL A 85 -11.14 7.09 4.94
N VAL A 86 -11.44 6.51 3.77
CA VAL A 86 -12.58 5.59 3.63
C VAL A 86 -12.34 4.27 4.36
N ARG A 87 -11.12 3.72 4.35
CA ARG A 87 -10.78 2.54 5.13
C ARG A 87 -10.96 2.79 6.62
N GLN A 88 -10.52 3.94 7.11
CA GLN A 88 -10.68 4.33 8.51
C GLN A 88 -12.14 4.59 8.89
N TYR A 89 -12.95 5.15 7.98
CA TYR A 89 -14.40 5.23 8.14
C TYR A 89 -15.03 3.84 8.27
N LEU A 90 -14.64 2.89 7.40
CA LEU A 90 -15.11 1.50 7.47
C LEU A 90 -14.72 0.83 8.80
N ILE A 91 -13.51 1.06 9.30
CA ILE A 91 -13.07 0.55 10.60
C ILE A 91 -13.89 1.17 11.73
N HIS A 92 -14.00 2.50 11.80
CA HIS A 92 -14.69 3.17 12.91
C HIS A 92 -16.18 2.84 12.98
N TYR A 93 -16.82 2.69 11.82
CA TYR A 93 -18.27 2.56 11.74
C TYR A 93 -18.73 1.17 11.32
N PHE A 94 -17.91 0.25 10.85
CA PHE A 94 -18.38 -1.05 10.35
C PHE A 94 -17.51 -2.25 10.72
N PHE A 95 -16.48 -2.07 11.55
CA PHE A 95 -15.72 -3.18 12.10
C PHE A 95 -16.64 -4.16 12.84
N GLY A 96 -16.52 -5.46 12.55
CA GLY A 96 -17.37 -6.51 13.13
C GLY A 96 -18.81 -6.54 12.58
N ARG A 97 -19.19 -5.62 11.69
CA ARG A 97 -20.55 -5.51 11.13
C ARG A 97 -20.59 -5.21 9.62
N PRO A 98 -19.84 -5.96 8.79
CA PRO A 98 -19.75 -5.65 7.37
C PRO A 98 -21.10 -5.76 6.61
N GLN A 99 -22.06 -6.53 7.13
CA GLN A 99 -23.43 -6.62 6.62
C GLN A 99 -24.21 -5.30 6.65
N ASP A 100 -23.84 -4.36 7.51
CA ASP A 100 -24.51 -3.05 7.64
C ASP A 100 -23.89 -1.98 6.74
N CYS A 101 -22.80 -2.31 6.02
CA CYS A 101 -22.03 -1.35 5.25
C CYS A 101 -22.89 -0.65 4.18
N PRO A 102 -22.94 0.70 4.17
CA PRO A 102 -23.74 1.45 3.22
C PRO A 102 -23.08 1.58 1.86
N ILE A 103 -21.79 1.30 1.74
CA ILE A 103 -21.04 1.36 0.48
C ILE A 103 -21.33 0.08 -0.33
N ARG A 104 -21.74 0.21 -1.60
CA ARG A 104 -21.79 -0.95 -2.52
C ARG A 104 -20.55 -1.04 -3.39
N HIS A 105 -20.17 0.06 -4.03
CA HIS A 105 -18.95 0.15 -4.85
C HIS A 105 -17.95 1.11 -4.21
N LEU A 106 -16.73 0.62 -4.01
CA LEU A 106 -15.58 1.41 -3.61
C LEU A 106 -14.58 1.40 -4.76
N VAL A 107 -14.43 2.52 -5.46
CA VAL A 107 -13.41 2.67 -6.50
C VAL A 107 -12.28 3.54 -5.97
N MET A 108 -11.08 2.97 -5.86
CA MET A 108 -9.89 3.65 -5.39
C MET A 108 -8.99 3.99 -6.58
N LEU A 109 -8.77 5.28 -6.81
CA LEU A 109 -7.91 5.80 -7.88
C LEU A 109 -6.56 6.16 -7.27
N ALA A 110 -5.52 5.40 -7.61
CA ALA A 110 -4.17 5.56 -7.06
C ALA A 110 -4.12 5.77 -5.52
N PRO A 111 -4.74 4.91 -4.71
CA PRO A 111 -4.76 5.07 -3.26
C PRO A 111 -3.39 4.84 -2.63
N ALA A 112 -3.02 5.59 -1.59
CA ALA A 112 -1.76 5.42 -0.86
C ALA A 112 -1.86 4.36 0.26
N ASN A 113 -2.47 3.20 -0.01
CA ASN A 113 -2.92 2.23 1.00
C ASN A 113 -1.83 1.74 1.97
N PHE A 114 -0.58 1.63 1.52
CA PHE A 114 0.60 1.29 2.30
C PHE A 114 1.69 2.38 2.22
N GLY A 115 1.24 3.63 2.09
CA GLY A 115 2.08 4.82 2.06
C GLY A 115 2.55 5.24 0.66
N SER A 116 3.39 6.27 0.63
CA SER A 116 3.92 6.91 -0.58
C SER A 116 5.37 7.39 -0.35
N PRO A 117 6.26 7.22 -1.35
CA PRO A 117 7.60 7.82 -1.32
C PRO A 117 7.60 9.34 -1.21
N LEU A 118 6.54 10.06 -1.61
CA LEU A 118 6.55 11.52 -1.51
C LEU A 118 6.30 12.02 -0.08
N ALA A 119 5.79 11.20 0.83
CA ALA A 119 5.43 11.63 2.18
C ALA A 119 6.63 12.11 3.03
N HIS A 120 7.86 11.70 2.70
CA HIS A 120 9.09 12.16 3.37
C HIS A 120 9.79 13.32 2.63
N ILE A 121 9.33 13.70 1.43
CA ILE A 121 9.94 14.79 0.68
C ILE A 121 9.53 16.11 1.34
N GLY A 122 10.53 16.95 1.64
CA GLY A 122 10.37 18.19 2.40
C GLY A 122 9.19 19.04 1.93
N LYS A 123 8.52 19.69 2.89
CA LYS A 123 7.26 20.44 2.74
C LYS A 123 7.23 21.36 1.49
N SER A 124 8.36 21.99 1.15
CA SER A 124 8.52 22.90 0.01
C SER A 124 8.62 22.22 -1.36
N MET A 125 9.05 20.95 -1.42
CA MET A 125 9.16 20.15 -2.65
C MET A 125 7.84 19.44 -2.97
N LEU A 126 7.10 18.97 -1.96
CA LEU A 126 5.76 18.38 -2.15
C LEU A 126 4.81 19.37 -2.82
N GLY A 127 4.80 20.63 -2.34
CA GLY A 127 3.99 21.71 -2.92
C GLY A 127 4.39 22.11 -4.35
N ARG A 128 5.63 21.83 -4.78
CA ARG A 128 6.10 22.08 -6.15
C ARG A 128 5.80 20.90 -7.10
N LEU A 129 5.82 19.67 -6.59
CA LEU A 129 5.56 18.45 -7.38
C LEU A 129 4.06 18.23 -7.64
N CYS A 130 3.18 18.67 -6.75
CA CYS A 130 1.73 18.54 -6.90
C CYS A 130 1.05 19.60 -7.78
N LEU A 131 1.82 20.41 -8.54
CA LEU A 131 1.34 21.39 -9.54
C LEU A 131 0.22 22.33 -9.06
N GLY A 132 0.64 23.38 -8.34
CA GLY A 132 -0.01 24.70 -8.39
C GLY A 132 -0.78 25.10 -7.12
N TRP A 133 -0.08 25.55 -6.08
CA TRP A 133 -0.69 25.98 -4.81
C TRP A 133 -0.30 27.42 -4.42
N ASN A 134 -1.30 28.17 -3.94
CA ASN A 134 -1.19 29.50 -3.33
C ASN A 134 -1.04 29.37 -1.80
N TRP A 135 0.04 29.90 -1.25
CA TRP A 135 0.40 29.80 0.16
C TRP A 135 -0.29 30.86 1.01
N ASN A 136 -1.40 30.53 1.68
CA ASN A 136 -1.96 31.38 2.74
C ASN A 136 -1.99 30.72 4.14
N HIS A 137 -1.45 29.50 4.31
CA HIS A 137 -1.36 28.83 5.62
C HIS A 137 0.08 28.34 5.87
N PHE A 138 0.93 29.24 6.40
CA PHE A 138 2.38 29.09 6.40
C PHE A 138 2.97 28.11 7.45
N TRP A 139 2.16 27.46 8.30
CA TRP A 139 2.69 26.68 9.44
C TRP A 139 2.19 25.24 9.57
N GLN A 140 0.99 24.91 9.10
CA GLN A 140 0.37 23.60 9.32
C GLN A 140 0.20 22.85 7.99
N THR A 141 0.73 21.63 7.92
CA THR A 141 0.82 20.84 6.68
C THR A 141 0.15 19.46 6.80
N GLY A 142 -0.43 19.17 7.97
CA GLY A 142 -0.96 17.86 8.33
C GLY A 142 0.14 16.88 8.67
N THR A 143 1.06 17.25 9.56
CA THR A 143 2.21 16.41 9.93
C THR A 143 1.80 14.97 10.28
N ARG A 144 0.75 14.77 11.08
CA ARG A 144 0.27 13.40 11.42
C ARG A 144 -0.36 12.65 10.23
N ILE A 145 -0.88 13.37 9.23
CA ILE A 145 -1.33 12.75 7.97
C ILE A 145 -0.13 12.29 7.14
N LEU A 146 0.92 13.12 7.05
CA LEU A 146 2.16 12.75 6.35
C LEU A 146 2.85 11.56 7.03
N GLU A 147 2.90 11.53 8.37
CA GLU A 147 3.39 10.39 9.16
C GLU A 147 2.57 9.11 8.92
N ALA A 148 1.26 9.23 8.64
CA ALA A 148 0.41 8.09 8.28
C ALA A 148 0.62 7.62 6.82
N LEU A 149 0.99 8.54 5.93
CA LEU A 149 1.29 8.27 4.52
C LEU A 149 2.74 7.85 4.28
N GLU A 150 3.61 7.96 5.27
CA GLU A 150 4.99 7.53 5.18
C GLU A 150 5.05 6.01 4.95
N LEU A 151 6.02 5.58 4.14
CA LEU A 151 6.29 4.16 3.93
C LEU A 151 6.64 3.51 5.26
N ALA A 152 6.18 2.27 5.44
CA ALA A 152 6.28 1.52 6.68
C ALA A 152 5.58 2.16 7.90
N SER A 153 4.65 3.09 7.69
CA SER A 153 3.89 3.68 8.80
C SER A 153 3.09 2.62 9.59
N PRO A 154 3.21 2.58 10.93
CA PRO A 154 2.44 1.67 11.78
C PRO A 154 0.93 1.90 11.68
N ILE A 155 0.50 3.08 11.22
CA ILE A 155 -0.92 3.37 10.95
C ILE A 155 -1.45 2.52 9.80
N SER A 156 -0.72 2.48 8.67
CA SER A 156 -1.10 1.66 7.51
C SER A 156 -1.03 0.16 7.82
N TRP A 157 -0.05 -0.24 8.64
CA TRP A 157 0.10 -1.61 9.13
C TRP A 157 -1.12 -2.01 9.97
N ARG A 158 -1.43 -1.21 11.00
CA ARG A 158 -2.56 -1.47 11.90
C ARG A 158 -3.89 -1.48 11.15
N MET A 159 -4.04 -0.62 10.15
CA MET A 159 -5.22 -0.62 9.29
C MET A 159 -5.38 -1.96 8.57
N ALA A 160 -4.31 -2.48 7.96
CA ALA A 160 -4.32 -3.78 7.29
C ALA A 160 -4.60 -4.94 8.26
N GLU A 161 -4.06 -4.91 9.48
CA GLU A 161 -4.43 -5.89 10.51
C GLU A 161 -5.92 -5.88 10.79
N LEU A 162 -6.55 -4.70 10.83
CA LEU A 162 -7.97 -4.54 11.16
C LEU A 162 -8.92 -4.85 10.00
N ASP A 163 -8.56 -4.52 8.75
CA ASP A 163 -9.47 -4.57 7.61
C ASP A 163 -9.13 -5.61 6.53
N LEU A 164 -7.90 -6.15 6.52
CA LEU A 164 -7.48 -7.22 5.60
C LEU A 164 -7.22 -8.55 6.28
N PHE A 165 -6.72 -8.55 7.52
CA PHE A 165 -6.26 -9.77 8.21
C PHE A 165 -7.04 -10.11 9.49
N ASN A 166 -8.08 -9.35 9.83
CA ASN A 166 -8.91 -9.65 11.00
C ASN A 166 -10.11 -10.54 10.62
N PRO A 167 -10.25 -11.75 11.19
CA PRO A 167 -11.36 -12.66 10.88
C PRO A 167 -12.74 -12.12 11.30
N GLU A 168 -12.78 -11.19 12.26
CA GLU A 168 -14.01 -10.51 12.70
C GLU A 168 -14.46 -9.44 11.70
N ASN A 169 -13.61 -9.02 10.76
CA ASN A 169 -13.89 -7.90 9.86
C ASN A 169 -13.64 -8.24 8.39
N LYS A 170 -14.59 -8.95 7.78
CA LYS A 170 -14.55 -9.36 6.37
C LYS A 170 -15.11 -8.31 5.40
N ILE A 171 -14.79 -7.03 5.61
CA ILE A 171 -15.45 -5.90 4.92
C ILE A 171 -15.21 -5.88 3.40
N PHE A 172 -14.06 -6.37 2.93
CA PHE A 172 -13.67 -6.39 1.51
C PHE A 172 -14.05 -7.67 0.77
N THR A 173 -15.08 -8.39 1.22
CA THR A 173 -15.67 -9.49 0.44
C THR A 173 -16.77 -8.96 -0.50
N PRO A 174 -16.97 -9.60 -1.68
CA PRO A 174 -17.97 -9.16 -2.66
C PRO A 174 -19.43 -9.24 -2.18
N GLU A 175 -19.68 -9.93 -1.05
CA GLU A 175 -20.97 -9.90 -0.37
C GLU A 175 -21.31 -8.51 0.19
N HIS A 176 -20.29 -7.77 0.64
CA HIS A 176 -20.43 -6.49 1.30
C HIS A 176 -20.04 -5.34 0.37
N ILE A 177 -18.83 -5.36 -0.20
CA ILE A 177 -18.32 -4.25 -1.01
C ILE A 177 -17.62 -4.78 -2.27
N PHE A 178 -17.97 -4.22 -3.42
CA PHE A 178 -17.15 -4.37 -4.63
C PHE A 178 -16.06 -3.31 -4.64
N THR A 179 -14.83 -3.73 -4.40
CA THR A 179 -13.67 -2.83 -4.31
C THR A 179 -12.82 -2.92 -5.56
N THR A 180 -12.69 -1.83 -6.30
CA THR A 180 -11.80 -1.76 -7.46
C THR A 180 -10.72 -0.72 -7.24
N ILE A 181 -9.47 -1.09 -7.49
CA ILE A 181 -8.33 -0.20 -7.46
C ILE A 181 -7.84 0.00 -8.90
N LEU A 182 -7.75 1.24 -9.35
CA LEU A 182 -7.19 1.62 -10.65
C LEU A 182 -6.05 2.60 -10.44
N MET A 183 -4.93 2.40 -11.13
CA MET A 183 -3.81 3.33 -11.08
C MET A 183 -2.98 3.28 -12.36
N GLY A 184 -2.03 4.19 -12.48
CA GLY A 184 -1.00 4.15 -13.51
C GLY A 184 0.36 3.72 -12.98
N THR A 185 1.37 3.81 -13.82
CA THR A 185 2.79 3.61 -13.45
C THR A 185 3.73 4.55 -14.21
N ASP A 186 3.17 5.57 -14.87
CA ASP A 186 3.93 6.53 -15.64
C ASP A 186 4.25 7.78 -14.82
N ALA A 187 5.22 8.55 -15.29
CA ALA A 187 5.66 9.78 -14.68
C ALA A 187 4.68 10.94 -14.90
N TYR A 188 4.78 11.97 -14.07
CA TYR A 188 4.24 13.29 -14.45
C TYR A 188 4.96 13.82 -15.69
N SER A 189 4.23 14.62 -16.49
CA SER A 189 4.82 15.36 -17.61
C SER A 189 5.73 16.48 -17.12
N GLY A 190 6.77 16.81 -17.89
CA GLY A 190 7.65 17.96 -17.62
C GLY A 190 8.56 17.73 -16.41
N LEU A 191 8.88 18.82 -15.69
CA LEU A 191 9.83 18.78 -14.56
C LEU A 191 9.40 17.83 -13.42
N GLY A 192 8.09 17.60 -13.25
CA GLY A 192 7.57 16.65 -12.26
C GLY A 192 7.97 15.19 -12.51
N GLY A 193 8.39 14.85 -13.73
CA GLY A 193 8.85 13.51 -14.09
C GLY A 193 10.31 13.22 -13.73
N ILE A 194 11.10 14.23 -13.34
CA ILE A 194 12.54 14.06 -13.03
C ILE A 194 12.76 13.22 -11.76
N LEU A 195 11.85 13.33 -10.79
CA LEU A 195 11.88 12.60 -9.52
C LEU A 195 11.02 11.33 -9.57
N HIS A 196 10.67 10.85 -10.76
CA HIS A 196 9.87 9.64 -10.91
C HIS A 196 10.62 8.43 -10.37
N GLU A 197 9.95 7.66 -9.52
CA GLU A 197 10.41 6.38 -9.02
C GLU A 197 9.80 5.27 -9.89
N ASN A 198 10.61 4.31 -10.33
CA ASN A 198 10.12 3.17 -11.11
C ASN A 198 9.05 2.38 -10.34
N GLY A 199 8.08 1.82 -11.07
CA GLY A 199 6.96 1.13 -10.43
C GLY A 199 6.04 2.04 -9.60
N SER A 200 6.06 3.35 -9.84
CA SER A 200 5.14 4.31 -9.23
C SER A 200 4.38 5.10 -10.29
N ASP A 201 3.23 5.65 -9.93
CA ASP A 201 2.49 6.59 -10.78
C ASP A 201 3.01 8.04 -10.68
N GLY A 202 4.23 8.23 -10.18
CA GLY A 202 4.81 9.52 -9.83
C GLY A 202 4.49 10.01 -8.42
N THR A 203 3.66 9.31 -7.65
CA THR A 203 3.39 9.64 -6.24
C THR A 203 3.29 8.39 -5.38
N VAL A 204 2.55 7.37 -5.81
CA VAL A 204 2.30 6.13 -5.07
C VAL A 204 2.90 4.96 -5.85
N ARG A 205 3.58 4.05 -5.15
CA ARG A 205 4.08 2.80 -5.77
C ARG A 205 2.90 1.90 -6.11
N VAL A 206 3.00 1.20 -7.23
CA VAL A 206 2.01 0.20 -7.63
C VAL A 206 1.78 -0.84 -6.52
N SER A 207 2.87 -1.30 -5.91
CA SER A 207 2.86 -2.23 -4.77
C SER A 207 2.22 -1.68 -3.49
N THR A 208 2.29 -0.36 -3.26
CA THR A 208 1.70 0.28 -2.07
C THR A 208 0.22 0.63 -2.24
N ALA A 209 -0.27 0.73 -3.48
CA ALA A 209 -1.67 0.98 -3.75
C ALA A 209 -2.53 -0.29 -3.68
N ASN A 210 -1.95 -1.44 -4.01
CA ASN A 210 -2.66 -2.71 -4.09
C ASN A 210 -3.01 -3.26 -2.68
N LEU A 211 -4.30 -3.49 -2.42
CA LEU A 211 -4.78 -4.11 -1.17
C LEU A 211 -4.63 -5.63 -1.13
N ASN A 212 -4.27 -6.28 -2.24
CA ASN A 212 -3.97 -7.71 -2.25
C ASN A 212 -2.59 -7.97 -1.59
N ALA A 213 -2.53 -7.83 -0.27
CA ALA A 213 -1.32 -7.95 0.52
C ALA A 213 -1.12 -9.34 1.13
N SER A 214 0.11 -9.68 1.50
CA SER A 214 0.40 -10.86 2.33
C SER A 214 0.93 -10.41 3.68
N TYR A 215 0.71 -11.24 4.71
CA TYR A 215 1.25 -11.00 6.04
C TYR A 215 1.80 -12.32 6.59
N ILE A 216 3.08 -12.31 6.99
CA ILE A 216 3.74 -13.39 7.71
C ILE A 216 4.26 -12.90 9.05
N LYS A 217 4.23 -13.78 10.06
CA LYS A 217 5.01 -13.64 11.28
C LYS A 217 6.20 -14.57 11.21
N LEU A 218 7.37 -14.06 11.56
CA LEU A 218 8.63 -14.77 11.60
C LEU A 218 9.14 -14.76 13.04
N ILE A 219 9.08 -15.89 13.70
CA ILE A 219 9.41 -16.02 15.12
C ILE A 219 10.69 -16.83 15.24
N PHE A 220 11.78 -16.20 15.68
CA PHE A 220 13.03 -16.90 15.95
C PHE A 220 12.99 -17.58 17.32
N THR A 221 13.59 -18.77 17.45
CA THR A 221 13.51 -19.60 18.65
C THR A 221 14.90 -19.94 19.20
N LEU A 222 14.99 -20.13 20.52
CA LEU A 222 16.20 -20.61 21.18
C LEU A 222 16.23 -22.15 21.27
N PRO A 223 17.43 -22.79 21.24
CA PRO A 223 18.74 -22.19 20.98
C PRO A 223 19.02 -21.94 19.49
N LYS A 224 18.19 -22.48 18.58
CA LYS A 224 18.25 -22.31 17.12
C LYS A 224 16.86 -22.60 16.52
N GLY A 225 16.56 -22.06 15.35
CA GLY A 225 15.33 -22.31 14.61
C GLY A 225 14.47 -21.06 14.44
N TYR A 226 13.48 -21.19 13.55
CA TYR A 226 12.44 -20.19 13.35
C TYR A 226 11.12 -20.86 12.98
N LYS A 227 10.01 -20.13 13.20
CA LYS A 227 8.68 -20.48 12.75
C LYS A 227 8.17 -19.38 11.81
N VAL A 228 7.58 -19.78 10.68
CA VAL A 228 6.87 -18.86 9.78
C VAL A 228 5.37 -19.13 9.90
N GLU A 229 4.61 -18.11 10.28
CA GLU A 229 3.16 -18.17 10.36
C GLU A 229 2.55 -17.23 9.31
N LYS A 230 1.92 -17.79 8.29
CA LYS A 230 1.16 -17.00 7.33
C LYS A 230 -0.18 -16.61 7.94
N GLN A 231 -0.47 -15.32 7.98
CA GLN A 231 -1.77 -14.82 8.42
C GLN A 231 -2.80 -15.02 7.30
N GLU A 232 -4.01 -15.45 7.68
CA GLU A 232 -5.11 -15.66 6.74
C GLU A 232 -5.65 -14.33 6.21
N GLN A 233 -5.81 -14.25 4.89
CA GLN A 233 -6.48 -13.12 4.25
C GLN A 233 -7.97 -13.21 4.53
N CYS A 234 -8.56 -12.14 5.09
CA CYS A 234 -9.98 -12.05 5.42
C CYS A 234 -10.79 -11.32 4.33
N TYR A 235 -10.26 -11.32 3.11
CA TYR A 235 -10.84 -10.74 1.90
C TYR A 235 -10.71 -11.71 0.73
N GLU A 236 -11.58 -11.57 -0.27
CA GLU A 236 -11.41 -12.23 -1.56
C GLU A 236 -10.59 -11.33 -2.50
N PRO A 237 -9.88 -11.87 -3.52
CA PRO A 237 -9.04 -11.07 -4.41
C PRO A 237 -9.70 -9.77 -4.85
N ILE A 238 -9.08 -8.64 -4.52
CA ILE A 238 -9.59 -7.30 -4.79
C ILE A 238 -9.26 -6.95 -6.24
N ALA A 239 -10.22 -6.38 -6.97
CA ALA A 239 -10.04 -6.02 -8.37
C ALA A 239 -8.97 -4.91 -8.49
N PHE A 240 -7.86 -5.19 -9.18
CA PHE A 240 -6.70 -4.29 -9.26
C PHE A 240 -6.23 -4.15 -10.70
N GLY A 241 -6.17 -2.91 -11.20
CA GLY A 241 -5.81 -2.56 -12.56
C GLY A 241 -4.71 -1.51 -12.65
N VAL A 242 -3.64 -1.82 -13.37
CA VAL A 242 -2.61 -0.84 -13.77
C VAL A 242 -2.84 -0.45 -15.22
N LEU A 243 -2.96 0.85 -15.49
CA LEU A 243 -3.30 1.39 -16.80
C LEU A 243 -2.08 2.03 -17.47
N TYR A 244 -1.88 1.71 -18.74
CA TYR A 244 -0.80 2.22 -19.56
C TYR A 244 -0.90 3.74 -19.77
N ASN A 245 0.22 4.46 -19.71
CA ASN A 245 0.28 5.93 -19.85
C ASN A 245 -0.59 6.74 -18.86
N HIS A 246 -0.93 6.16 -17.70
CA HIS A 246 -1.53 6.90 -16.60
C HIS A 246 -0.49 7.22 -15.52
N ASN A 247 -0.70 8.33 -14.84
CA ASN A 247 0.02 8.76 -13.66
C ASN A 247 -0.98 9.20 -12.57
N HIS A 248 -0.48 9.59 -11.42
CA HIS A 248 -1.28 9.92 -10.23
C HIS A 248 -2.33 11.02 -10.47
N GLY A 249 -2.04 11.97 -11.36
CA GLY A 249 -2.94 13.08 -11.68
C GLY A 249 -3.88 12.79 -12.86
N SER A 250 -3.46 11.95 -13.81
CA SER A 250 -4.30 11.63 -14.98
C SER A 250 -5.41 10.63 -14.64
N ILE A 251 -5.22 9.79 -13.62
CA ILE A 251 -6.21 8.77 -13.20
C ILE A 251 -7.51 9.37 -12.61
N ILE A 252 -7.55 10.67 -12.30
CA ILE A 252 -8.77 11.38 -11.89
C ILE A 252 -9.32 12.32 -12.99
N ARG A 253 -8.76 12.24 -14.20
CA ARG A 253 -9.11 13.13 -15.31
C ARG A 253 -9.52 12.31 -16.53
N PRO A 254 -10.74 11.72 -16.52
CA PRO A 254 -11.31 11.05 -17.68
C PRO A 254 -11.16 11.90 -18.96
N LYS A 255 -10.70 11.28 -20.05
CA LYS A 255 -10.56 11.93 -21.36
C LYS A 255 -11.46 11.23 -22.37
N LYS A 256 -11.99 11.97 -23.35
CA LYS A 256 -12.90 11.41 -24.37
C LYS A 256 -12.25 10.27 -25.18
N ASN A 257 -10.95 10.36 -25.44
CA ASN A 257 -10.19 9.39 -26.23
C ASN A 257 -9.60 8.24 -25.39
N ASP A 258 -9.96 8.14 -24.11
CA ASP A 258 -9.46 7.13 -23.18
C ASP A 258 -10.58 6.16 -22.83
N GLU A 259 -11.01 5.39 -23.82
CA GLU A 259 -12.15 4.48 -23.70
C GLU A 259 -11.88 3.38 -22.66
N GLN A 260 -10.65 2.88 -22.57
CA GLN A 260 -10.28 1.83 -21.62
C GLN A 260 -10.48 2.31 -20.17
N PHE A 261 -9.92 3.46 -19.79
CA PHE A 261 -10.10 3.97 -18.43
C PHE A 261 -11.56 4.31 -18.13
N ASN A 262 -12.23 4.97 -19.07
CA ASN A 262 -13.63 5.37 -18.93
C ASN A 262 -14.55 4.16 -18.72
N ASP A 263 -14.40 3.11 -19.54
CA ASP A 263 -15.24 1.91 -19.46
C ASP A 263 -14.92 1.09 -18.21
N LEU A 264 -13.65 1.03 -17.79
CA LEU A 264 -13.27 0.41 -16.52
C LEU A 264 -13.92 1.12 -15.33
N LEU A 265 -13.81 2.44 -15.27
CA LEU A 265 -14.40 3.25 -14.21
C LEU A 265 -15.92 3.03 -14.11
N ILE A 266 -16.64 3.08 -15.24
CA ILE A 266 -18.09 2.83 -15.26
C ILE A 266 -18.41 1.38 -14.90
N ARG A 267 -17.65 0.42 -15.41
CA ARG A 267 -17.84 -0.99 -15.09
C ARG A 267 -17.71 -1.23 -13.59
N SER A 268 -16.70 -0.66 -12.93
CA SER A 268 -16.49 -0.80 -11.48
C SER A 268 -17.64 -0.26 -10.64
N LEU A 269 -18.39 0.73 -11.14
CA LEU A 269 -19.55 1.31 -10.45
C LEU A 269 -20.90 0.64 -10.80
N THR A 270 -20.90 -0.32 -11.72
CA THR A 270 -22.14 -0.94 -12.24
C THR A 270 -22.23 -2.44 -12.01
N ILE A 271 -21.27 -3.02 -11.29
CA ILE A 271 -21.25 -4.44 -10.92
C ILE A 271 -22.44 -4.78 -10.01
N ARG A 272 -23.15 -5.86 -10.31
CA ARG A 272 -24.35 -6.24 -9.57
C ARG A 272 -24.14 -7.48 -8.72
N THR A 273 -23.34 -8.43 -9.22
CA THR A 273 -23.20 -9.76 -8.63
C THR A 273 -21.74 -10.11 -8.36
N SER A 274 -21.50 -11.00 -7.40
CA SER A 274 -20.16 -11.53 -7.13
C SER A 274 -19.55 -12.25 -8.34
N ALA A 275 -20.39 -12.86 -9.19
CA ALA A 275 -19.95 -13.46 -10.45
C ALA A 275 -19.45 -12.42 -11.46
N GLU A 276 -20.15 -11.29 -11.61
CA GLU A 276 -19.68 -10.17 -12.43
C GLU A 276 -18.39 -9.56 -11.87
N TYR A 277 -18.28 -9.45 -10.54
CA TYR A 277 -17.08 -8.98 -9.87
C TYR A 277 -15.88 -9.91 -10.12
N LYS A 278 -16.06 -11.23 -10.02
CA LYS A 278 -15.03 -12.22 -10.37
C LYS A 278 -14.55 -12.09 -11.82
N LYS A 279 -15.47 -11.86 -12.76
CA LYS A 279 -15.12 -11.55 -14.16
C LYS A 279 -14.37 -10.23 -14.28
N HIS A 280 -14.69 -9.23 -13.46
CA HIS A 280 -14.00 -7.94 -13.45
C HIS A 280 -12.57 -8.05 -12.90
N ILE A 281 -12.35 -8.83 -11.83
CA ILE A 281 -11.00 -9.15 -11.30
C ILE A 281 -10.12 -9.75 -12.39
N ASN A 282 -10.62 -10.77 -13.09
CA ASN A 282 -9.86 -11.43 -14.16
C ASN A 282 -9.58 -10.47 -15.34
N TYR A 283 -10.54 -9.62 -15.69
CA TYR A 283 -10.35 -8.63 -16.74
C TYR A 283 -9.28 -7.59 -16.38
N LEU A 284 -9.29 -7.06 -15.15
CA LEU A 284 -8.26 -6.12 -14.71
C LEU A 284 -6.87 -6.75 -14.60
N ARG A 285 -6.80 -8.04 -14.27
CA ARG A 285 -5.55 -8.80 -14.33
C ARG A 285 -4.98 -8.82 -15.75
N GLN A 286 -5.81 -9.11 -16.75
CA GLN A 286 -5.40 -9.08 -18.16
C GLN A 286 -4.93 -7.68 -18.58
N VAL A 287 -5.70 -6.63 -18.27
CA VAL A 287 -5.30 -5.24 -18.54
C VAL A 287 -3.95 -4.89 -17.91
N THR A 288 -3.73 -5.36 -16.68
CA THR A 288 -2.47 -5.14 -15.95
C THR A 288 -1.31 -5.89 -16.60
N GLU A 289 -1.49 -7.16 -16.95
CA GLU A 289 -0.49 -7.97 -17.67
C GLU A 289 -0.12 -7.36 -19.02
N GLU A 290 -1.11 -6.91 -19.80
CA GLU A 290 -0.91 -6.21 -21.07
C GLU A 290 -0.16 -4.89 -20.89
N THR A 291 -0.50 -4.11 -19.85
CA THR A 291 0.16 -2.85 -19.53
C THR A 291 1.65 -3.06 -19.24
N PHE A 292 1.99 -4.02 -18.37
CA PHE A 292 3.38 -4.33 -18.05
C PHE A 292 4.11 -4.91 -19.25
N LYS A 293 3.54 -5.90 -19.95
CA LYS A 293 4.13 -6.47 -21.17
C LYS A 293 4.43 -5.40 -22.23
N LYS A 294 3.50 -4.47 -22.44
CA LYS A 294 3.69 -3.37 -23.40
C LYS A 294 4.80 -2.43 -22.95
N GLY A 295 4.80 -2.06 -21.68
CA GLY A 295 5.75 -1.12 -21.12
C GLY A 295 7.18 -1.64 -21.03
N THR A 296 7.38 -2.89 -20.60
CA THR A 296 8.72 -3.50 -20.52
C THR A 296 9.36 -3.67 -21.90
N ASN A 297 8.55 -3.76 -22.97
CA ASN A 297 9.02 -3.83 -24.35
C ASN A 297 9.22 -2.44 -25.00
N ASP A 298 9.12 -1.34 -24.25
CA ASP A 298 9.42 -0.01 -24.77
C ASP A 298 10.92 0.10 -25.14
N LYS A 299 11.21 0.76 -26.26
CA LYS A 299 12.58 0.91 -26.77
C LYS A 299 13.42 1.85 -25.92
N ASP A 300 12.78 2.76 -25.20
CA ASP A 300 13.45 3.61 -24.21
C ASP A 300 13.59 2.84 -22.90
N GLU A 301 14.84 2.46 -22.55
CA GLU A 301 15.15 1.72 -21.33
C GLU A 301 14.64 2.42 -20.06
N LYS A 302 14.72 3.75 -19.99
CA LYS A 302 14.23 4.50 -18.82
C LYS A 302 12.73 4.38 -18.69
N LYS A 303 12.02 4.36 -19.82
CA LYS A 303 10.58 4.17 -19.84
C LYS A 303 10.21 2.72 -19.54
N SER A 304 10.95 1.75 -20.09
CA SER A 304 10.77 0.33 -19.82
C SER A 304 10.85 0.01 -18.31
N LYS A 305 11.85 0.57 -17.61
CA LYS A 305 12.00 0.41 -16.15
C LYS A 305 10.80 0.92 -15.34
N ARG A 306 10.06 1.92 -15.82
CA ARG A 306 8.82 2.37 -15.14
C ARG A 306 7.74 1.30 -15.07
N TYR A 307 7.81 0.33 -16.01
CA TYR A 307 6.90 -0.80 -16.12
C TYR A 307 7.55 -2.10 -15.63
N HIS A 308 8.65 -2.04 -14.89
CA HIS A 308 9.04 -3.17 -14.06
C HIS A 308 7.97 -3.39 -12.98
N GLN A 309 7.84 -4.63 -12.52
CA GLN A 309 6.93 -4.98 -11.43
C GLN A 309 7.72 -5.00 -10.13
N TYR A 310 7.18 -4.39 -9.09
CA TYR A 310 7.89 -4.23 -7.82
C TYR A 310 7.13 -4.84 -6.66
N GLN A 311 7.82 -5.30 -5.64
CA GLN A 311 7.18 -5.72 -4.39
C GLN A 311 7.63 -4.82 -3.26
N HIS A 312 6.67 -4.38 -2.46
CA HIS A 312 6.91 -3.60 -1.27
C HIS A 312 6.91 -4.53 -0.07
N VAL A 313 8.04 -4.69 0.60
CA VAL A 313 8.14 -5.49 1.82
C VAL A 313 8.24 -4.53 2.99
N VAL A 314 7.31 -4.61 3.94
CA VAL A 314 7.35 -3.86 5.19
C VAL A 314 7.73 -4.82 6.30
N THR A 315 8.78 -4.51 7.03
CA THR A 315 9.19 -5.27 8.20
C THR A 315 8.92 -4.48 9.47
N ARG A 316 8.51 -5.17 10.53
CA ARG A 316 8.52 -4.71 11.91
C ARG A 316 9.37 -5.69 12.70
N VAL A 317 10.28 -5.21 13.53
CA VAL A 317 11.15 -6.07 14.35
C VAL A 317 10.96 -5.76 15.82
N HIS A 318 10.55 -6.75 16.59
CA HIS A 318 10.34 -6.63 18.03
C HIS A 318 10.91 -7.86 18.74
N ASP A 319 10.98 -7.82 20.07
CA ASP A 319 11.37 -8.96 20.88
C ASP A 319 10.16 -9.74 21.43
N GLN A 320 10.43 -10.84 22.14
CA GLN A 320 9.39 -11.68 22.75
C GLN A 320 8.59 -10.99 23.87
N PHE A 321 9.00 -9.79 24.30
CA PHE A 321 8.27 -8.96 25.26
C PHE A 321 7.44 -7.86 24.57
N GLY A 322 7.50 -7.78 23.24
CA GLY A 322 6.80 -6.77 22.44
C GLY A 322 7.55 -5.44 22.35
N GLU A 323 8.82 -5.38 22.78
CA GLU A 323 9.64 -4.18 22.68
C GLU A 323 10.26 -4.07 21.30
N GLU A 324 10.16 -2.87 20.70
CA GLU A 324 10.65 -2.59 19.35
C GLU A 324 12.19 -2.64 19.28
N ILE A 325 12.70 -3.16 18.16
CA ILE A 325 14.14 -3.28 17.87
C ILE A 325 14.48 -2.35 16.70
N GLU A 326 14.97 -1.15 17.02
CA GLU A 326 15.27 -0.12 16.02
C GLU A 326 16.58 -0.38 15.24
N ASP A 327 17.57 -0.98 15.88
CA ASP A 327 18.91 -1.22 15.32
C ASP A 327 19.07 -2.69 14.90
N TYR A 328 18.66 -2.95 13.66
CA TYR A 328 18.82 -4.24 13.00
C TYR A 328 19.28 -4.10 11.56
N PHE A 329 19.70 -5.21 10.97
CA PHE A 329 20.12 -5.34 9.58
C PHE A 329 19.54 -6.61 8.97
N LEU A 330 18.97 -6.48 7.77
CA LEU A 330 18.55 -7.61 6.95
C LEU A 330 19.56 -7.81 5.83
N GLU A 331 20.13 -9.00 5.77
CA GLU A 331 21.08 -9.38 4.74
C GLU A 331 20.43 -10.38 3.79
N PHE A 332 20.50 -10.11 2.48
CA PHE A 332 20.02 -11.00 1.42
C PHE A 332 21.20 -11.60 0.66
N PHE A 333 21.26 -12.93 0.54
CA PHE A 333 22.38 -13.69 -0.02
C PHE A 333 21.91 -15.04 -0.55
N GLN A 334 22.80 -15.82 -1.14
CA GLN A 334 22.62 -17.25 -1.40
C GLN A 334 23.58 -18.08 -0.54
N ASP A 335 24.81 -17.59 -0.35
CA ASP A 335 25.87 -18.31 0.37
C ASP A 335 26.38 -17.42 1.52
N LYS A 336 25.87 -17.64 2.75
CA LYS A 336 26.12 -16.78 3.92
C LYS A 336 27.62 -16.58 4.16
N GLY A 337 28.06 -15.33 4.23
CA GLY A 337 29.47 -14.97 4.51
C GLY A 337 30.42 -15.04 3.31
N ASP A 338 29.97 -15.46 2.12
CA ASP A 338 30.77 -15.41 0.90
C ASP A 338 30.78 -13.98 0.31
N ARG A 339 31.91 -13.29 0.43
CA ARG A 339 32.10 -11.94 -0.14
C ARG A 339 32.04 -11.90 -1.67
N THR A 340 32.13 -13.06 -2.32
CA THR A 340 32.03 -13.21 -3.78
C THR A 340 30.63 -13.61 -4.25
N ASP A 341 29.67 -13.73 -3.33
CA ASP A 341 28.30 -14.11 -3.63
C ASP A 341 27.67 -13.17 -4.68
N LYS A 342 27.41 -13.75 -5.85
CA LYS A 342 26.83 -13.05 -6.99
C LYS A 342 25.36 -12.67 -6.74
N VAL A 343 24.62 -13.44 -5.95
CA VAL A 343 23.25 -13.13 -5.54
C VAL A 343 23.27 -11.93 -4.61
N MET A 344 24.06 -11.97 -3.53
CA MET A 344 24.19 -10.83 -2.61
C MET A 344 24.52 -9.54 -3.37
N ARG A 345 25.57 -9.56 -4.21
CA ARG A 345 25.94 -8.40 -5.02
C ARG A 345 24.79 -7.91 -5.90
N LYS A 346 24.12 -8.80 -6.63
CA LYS A 346 23.04 -8.44 -7.55
C LYS A 346 21.82 -7.90 -6.81
N VAL A 347 21.45 -8.54 -5.70
CA VAL A 347 20.31 -8.13 -4.88
C VAL A 347 20.53 -6.73 -4.33
N HIS A 348 21.66 -6.48 -3.68
CA HIS A 348 21.91 -5.19 -3.01
C HIS A 348 22.32 -4.04 -3.94
N SER A 349 22.70 -4.31 -5.20
CA SER A 349 23.09 -3.24 -6.15
C SER A 349 22.05 -2.90 -7.21
N GLU A 350 21.18 -3.85 -7.58
CA GLU A 350 20.28 -3.68 -8.73
C GLU A 350 18.82 -4.03 -8.38
N ILE A 351 18.57 -5.06 -7.56
CA ILE A 351 17.19 -5.55 -7.32
C ILE A 351 16.53 -4.86 -6.12
N LEU A 352 17.25 -4.68 -5.01
CA LEU A 352 16.78 -3.90 -3.85
C LEU A 352 17.00 -2.42 -4.17
N GLU A 353 16.02 -1.80 -4.83
CA GLU A 353 16.17 -0.43 -5.32
C GLU A 353 16.14 0.60 -4.19
N LYS A 354 15.32 0.38 -3.15
CA LYS A 354 15.17 1.33 -2.03
C LYS A 354 14.92 0.65 -0.70
N VAL A 355 15.50 1.23 0.33
CA VAL A 355 15.17 0.98 1.74
C VAL A 355 14.76 2.31 2.37
N HIS A 356 13.65 2.31 3.10
CA HIS A 356 13.16 3.48 3.84
C HIS A 356 12.85 3.08 5.28
N ASN A 357 13.42 3.80 6.25
CA ASN A 357 13.11 3.60 7.66
C ASN A 357 12.01 4.58 8.04
N TYR A 358 10.96 4.09 8.71
CA TYR A 358 9.92 4.99 9.22
C TYR A 358 10.52 5.97 10.22
N THR A 359 10.24 7.27 10.04
CA THR A 359 10.99 8.33 10.74
C THR A 359 10.80 8.36 12.25
N LYS A 360 9.65 7.90 12.76
CA LYS A 360 9.33 7.91 14.20
C LYS A 360 9.71 6.63 14.93
N ASP A 361 9.86 5.53 14.21
CA ASP A 361 10.19 4.23 14.77
C ASP A 361 10.94 3.40 13.71
N LYS A 362 12.23 3.21 13.93
CA LYS A 362 13.11 2.53 12.97
C LYS A 362 12.99 1.00 13.02
N SER A 363 12.19 0.46 13.93
CA SER A 363 11.81 -0.97 13.90
C SER A 363 10.96 -1.30 12.67
N TYR A 364 10.27 -0.28 12.12
CA TYR A 364 9.50 -0.36 10.90
C TYR A 364 10.33 0.09 9.69
N ARG A 365 10.48 -0.80 8.70
CA ARG A 365 11.23 -0.50 7.47
C ARG A 365 10.52 -0.99 6.22
N SER A 366 10.66 -0.23 5.15
CA SER A 366 10.17 -0.51 3.81
C SER A 366 11.34 -0.91 2.92
N PHE A 367 11.19 -2.02 2.19
CA PHE A 367 12.11 -2.51 1.18
C PHE A 367 11.36 -2.58 -0.15
N LEU A 368 11.93 -2.01 -1.21
CA LEU A 368 11.39 -2.08 -2.56
C LEU A 368 12.26 -2.99 -3.41
N PHE A 369 11.71 -4.15 -3.79
CA PHE A 369 12.38 -5.10 -4.67
C PHE A 369 11.83 -5.02 -6.08
N ASP A 370 12.71 -4.94 -7.08
CA ASP A 370 12.40 -5.14 -8.48
C ASP A 370 12.17 -6.63 -8.76
N VAL A 371 10.90 -7.01 -8.89
CA VAL A 371 10.51 -8.40 -9.12
C VAL A 371 10.79 -8.84 -10.55
N THR A 372 10.79 -7.91 -11.51
CA THR A 372 11.16 -8.19 -12.90
C THR A 372 12.62 -8.63 -12.96
N ASP A 373 13.52 -7.85 -12.36
CA ASP A 373 14.95 -8.16 -12.34
C ASP A 373 15.27 -9.32 -11.38
N MET A 374 14.56 -9.47 -10.26
CA MET A 374 14.66 -10.68 -9.41
C MET A 374 14.38 -11.95 -10.21
N LYS A 375 13.32 -11.98 -11.02
CA LYS A 375 12.98 -13.14 -11.85
C LYS A 375 14.08 -13.42 -12.87
N LYS A 376 14.46 -12.41 -13.64
CA LYS A 376 15.41 -12.53 -14.76
C LYS A 376 16.84 -12.83 -14.30
N GLU A 377 17.33 -12.11 -13.32
CA GLU A 377 18.74 -12.11 -12.94
C GLU A 377 19.09 -13.16 -11.88
N ILE A 378 18.09 -13.65 -11.13
CA ILE A 378 18.26 -14.66 -10.07
C ILE A 378 17.52 -15.95 -10.41
N LEU A 379 16.19 -15.91 -10.48
CA LEU A 379 15.38 -17.14 -10.51
C LEU A 379 15.52 -17.92 -11.82
N GLU A 380 15.49 -17.26 -12.97
CA GLU A 380 15.67 -17.89 -14.29
C GLU A 380 17.08 -18.46 -14.46
N LYS A 381 18.05 -18.03 -13.64
CA LYS A 381 19.40 -18.59 -13.57
C LYS A 381 19.53 -19.73 -12.56
N GLY A 382 18.42 -20.23 -12.02
CA GLY A 382 18.39 -21.35 -11.06
C GLY A 382 18.91 -21.00 -9.67
N ARG A 383 18.94 -19.71 -9.30
CA ARG A 383 19.46 -19.25 -8.01
C ARG A 383 18.34 -18.95 -7.02
N ARG A 384 18.67 -18.93 -5.73
CA ARG A 384 17.77 -18.56 -4.63
C ARG A 384 18.28 -17.34 -3.89
N VAL A 385 17.40 -16.68 -3.15
CA VAL A 385 17.73 -15.63 -2.20
C VAL A 385 17.25 -16.07 -0.82
N ASP A 386 18.21 -16.17 0.09
CA ASP A 386 18.03 -16.35 1.51
C ASP A 386 18.18 -14.99 2.23
N MET A 387 17.57 -14.86 3.40
CA MET A 387 17.64 -13.68 4.27
C MET A 387 18.13 -14.08 5.66
N SER A 388 19.03 -13.29 6.22
CA SER A 388 19.36 -13.29 7.66
C SER A 388 19.00 -11.95 8.30
N LEU A 389 18.94 -11.96 9.63
CA LEU A 389 18.66 -10.79 10.46
C LEU A 389 19.71 -10.72 11.55
N CYS A 390 20.34 -9.55 11.71
CA CYS A 390 21.20 -9.26 12.86
C CYS A 390 20.64 -8.04 13.60
N ALA A 391 20.63 -8.06 14.93
CA ALA A 391 20.17 -6.95 15.76
C ALA A 391 21.22 -6.54 16.79
N ALA A 392 21.40 -5.24 16.99
CA ALA A 392 22.38 -4.72 17.93
C ALA A 392 21.98 -5.05 19.38
N ALA A 393 22.94 -5.45 20.20
CA ALA A 393 22.70 -5.70 21.61
C ALA A 393 22.34 -4.40 22.35
N LEU A 394 21.31 -4.45 23.20
CA LEU A 394 20.95 -3.32 24.07
C LEU A 394 22.06 -3.00 25.07
N SER A 395 22.80 -4.00 25.54
CA SER A 395 23.98 -3.83 26.39
C SER A 395 24.83 -5.11 26.43
N LYS A 396 25.97 -5.06 27.12
CA LYS A 396 26.76 -6.27 27.47
C LYS A 396 25.97 -7.33 28.27
N ARG A 397 24.80 -6.98 28.82
CA ARG A 397 23.97 -7.85 29.65
C ARG A 397 22.67 -8.28 28.97
N ILE A 398 22.25 -7.58 27.92
CA ILE A 398 21.00 -7.82 27.21
C ILE A 398 21.31 -7.73 25.73
N SER A 399 21.17 -8.85 25.03
CA SER A 399 21.39 -8.96 23.58
C SER A 399 20.19 -9.61 22.93
N TYR A 400 20.17 -9.63 21.60
CA TYR A 400 19.25 -10.46 20.84
C TYR A 400 19.97 -11.73 20.41
N HIS A 401 19.21 -12.81 20.24
CA HIS A 401 19.71 -14.00 19.58
C HIS A 401 19.96 -13.63 18.11
N ASP A 402 21.23 -13.68 17.67
CA ASP A 402 21.56 -13.61 16.26
C ASP A 402 21.27 -14.98 15.65
N PRO A 403 20.23 -15.12 14.82
CA PRO A 403 19.94 -16.39 14.19
C PRO A 403 21.09 -16.77 13.25
N GLU A 404 21.79 -17.86 13.60
CA GLU A 404 22.64 -18.55 12.62
C GLU A 404 21.84 -18.96 11.38
N ASP A 405 20.53 -19.16 11.55
CA ASP A 405 19.60 -19.54 10.50
C ASP A 405 19.36 -18.45 9.46
N CYS A 406 18.97 -18.90 8.28
CA CYS A 406 18.49 -18.06 7.20
C CYS A 406 17.16 -18.57 6.70
N ILE A 407 16.40 -17.69 6.07
CA ILE A 407 15.09 -18.02 5.52
C ILE A 407 15.16 -17.80 4.03
N THR A 408 14.81 -18.82 3.27
CA THR A 408 14.68 -18.67 1.82
C THR A 408 13.51 -17.75 1.52
N VAL A 409 13.84 -16.53 1.09
CA VAL A 409 12.87 -15.52 0.64
C VAL A 409 12.27 -15.97 -0.69
N VAL A 410 13.12 -16.41 -1.62
CA VAL A 410 12.65 -16.87 -2.91
C VAL A 410 13.59 -17.90 -3.52
N SER A 411 13.04 -18.90 -4.18
CA SER A 411 13.77 -19.87 -5.01
C SER A 411 12.96 -20.21 -6.27
N PRO A 412 13.55 -20.93 -7.25
CA PRO A 412 12.81 -21.40 -8.42
C PRO A 412 11.58 -22.24 -8.07
N GLU A 413 11.71 -23.07 -7.02
CA GLU A 413 10.66 -23.96 -6.50
C GLU A 413 9.71 -23.26 -5.51
N ASN A 414 10.15 -22.21 -4.82
CA ASN A 414 9.35 -21.50 -3.83
C ASN A 414 9.30 -20.00 -4.12
N LYS A 415 8.20 -19.56 -4.72
CA LYS A 415 7.92 -18.15 -5.02
C LYS A 415 6.94 -17.51 -4.05
N LEU A 416 6.67 -18.15 -2.92
CA LEU A 416 5.57 -17.79 -2.02
C LEU A 416 5.68 -16.36 -1.48
N LEU A 417 6.91 -15.86 -1.29
CA LEU A 417 7.14 -14.50 -0.79
C LEU A 417 7.37 -13.47 -1.89
N LEU A 418 7.47 -13.89 -3.17
CA LEU A 418 7.70 -13.00 -4.31
C LEU A 418 6.40 -12.79 -5.10
N ASN A 419 5.66 -11.72 -4.76
CA ASN A 419 4.40 -11.38 -5.42
C ASN A 419 4.50 -10.00 -6.09
N PRO A 420 4.57 -9.93 -7.43
CA PRO A 420 4.73 -8.66 -8.15
C PRO A 420 3.58 -7.70 -7.83
N ASN A 421 3.91 -6.42 -7.64
CA ASN A 421 2.97 -5.33 -7.41
C ASN A 421 2.07 -5.51 -6.19
N THR A 422 2.60 -6.11 -5.13
CA THR A 422 1.90 -6.29 -3.85
C THR A 422 2.73 -5.79 -2.68
N THR A 423 2.07 -5.63 -1.53
CA THR A 423 2.74 -5.43 -0.25
C THR A 423 2.83 -6.75 0.51
N LEU A 424 4.00 -7.04 1.11
CA LEU A 424 4.23 -8.12 2.07
C LEU A 424 4.57 -7.50 3.42
N LEU A 425 3.76 -7.78 4.44
CA LEU A 425 4.04 -7.44 5.83
C LEU A 425 4.81 -8.61 6.48
N VAL A 426 5.92 -8.32 7.15
CA VAL A 426 6.78 -9.30 7.82
C VAL A 426 7.01 -8.84 9.26
N ASP A 427 6.34 -9.49 10.21
CA ASP A 427 6.46 -9.21 11.63
C ASP A 427 7.50 -10.16 12.24
N ILE A 428 8.61 -9.62 12.70
CA ILE A 428 9.78 -10.41 13.10
C ILE A 428 9.97 -10.32 14.61
N GLU A 429 9.86 -11.48 15.27
CA GLU A 429 10.10 -11.61 16.71
C GLU A 429 11.49 -12.24 16.95
N LEU A 430 12.33 -11.53 17.71
CA LEU A 430 13.66 -11.98 18.12
C LEU A 430 13.73 -12.30 19.63
N PRO A 431 14.32 -13.43 20.05
CA PRO A 431 14.58 -13.69 21.46
C PRO A 431 15.60 -12.71 22.05
N ARG A 432 15.18 -11.89 23.02
CA ARG A 432 16.05 -11.12 23.91
C ARG A 432 16.66 -12.05 24.96
N ILE A 433 17.98 -12.09 25.03
CA ILE A 433 18.80 -12.92 25.92
C ILE A 433 19.34 -12.08 27.07
N GLN A 434 19.12 -12.53 28.32
CA GLN A 434 19.70 -11.92 29.51
C GLN A 434 20.94 -12.68 29.98
N HIS A 435 22.06 -11.98 30.13
CA HIS A 435 23.29 -12.56 30.65
C HIS A 435 23.12 -12.97 32.11
N LYS A 436 23.79 -14.05 32.55
CA LYS A 436 23.83 -14.52 33.96
C LYS A 436 24.28 -13.50 35.03
N LYS A 437 24.72 -12.31 34.61
CA LYS A 437 25.13 -11.18 35.46
C LYS A 437 23.99 -10.18 35.69
N VAL A 438 22.82 -10.41 35.08
CA VAL A 438 21.61 -9.62 35.32
C VAL A 438 21.03 -9.95 36.70
N PHE A 439 20.94 -11.22 37.04
CA PHE A 439 20.34 -11.67 38.29
C PHE A 439 21.00 -12.98 38.77
N ARG A 440 21.23 -13.11 40.08
CA ARG A 440 21.68 -14.36 40.71
C ARG A 440 21.19 -14.43 42.15
N PHE A 441 20.81 -15.62 42.61
CA PHE A 441 20.68 -15.90 44.03
C PHE A 441 22.08 -16.11 44.64
N LYS A 442 22.23 -15.71 45.91
CA LYS A 442 23.37 -16.08 46.74
C LYS A 442 22.86 -16.89 47.91
N ARG A 443 23.54 -18.00 48.21
CA ARG A 443 23.32 -18.73 49.45
C ARG A 443 23.92 -17.91 50.60
N SER A 444 23.15 -17.72 51.68
CA SER A 444 23.60 -17.08 52.92
C SER A 444 24.51 -17.99 53.71
#